data_AF-A0A432T9D1-F1
#
_entry.id   AF-A0A432T9D1-F1
#
_cell.length_a   1.000
_cell.length_b   1.000
_cell.length_c   1.000
_cell.angle_alpha   90.00
_cell.angle_beta   90.00
_cell.angle_gamma   90.00
#
_symmetry.space_group_name_H-M   'P 1'
#
loop_
_entity.id
_entity.type
_entity.pdbx_description
1 polymer ?
#
loop_
_entity_poly.entity_id
_entity_poly.type
_entity_poly.pdbx_seq_one_letter_code
_entity_poly.pdbx_strand_id
1 'polypeptide(L)' 'MEIDLVGESVKFMILGMTIVFVFLMLLVQIVKLQAYIINKYFPEKAPEAPQATPTVDNVQHVAAIIAAVAEFRKNKS' A
#
# COMPACT_ATOMS: atom_id res chain seq x y z
N MET A 1 -27.52 -29.05 -49.00
CA MET A 1 -27.11 -28.06 -47.98
C MET A 1 -25.61 -27.89 -48.12
N GLU A 2 -25.17 -26.79 -48.68
CA GLU A 2 -23.74 -26.45 -48.72
C GLU A 2 -23.33 -26.04 -47.31
N ILE A 3 -22.45 -26.81 -46.69
CA ILE A 3 -21.88 -26.48 -45.38
C ILE A 3 -20.72 -25.52 -45.67
N ASP A 4 -20.90 -24.25 -45.33
CA ASP A 4 -19.84 -23.24 -45.41
C ASP A 4 -18.84 -23.47 -44.28
N LEU A 5 -17.85 -24.33 -44.55
CA LEU A 5 -16.79 -24.72 -43.61
C LEU A 5 -16.00 -23.53 -43.08
N VAL A 6 -15.82 -22.49 -43.91
CA VAL A 6 -15.11 -21.28 -43.51
C VAL A 6 -15.98 -20.49 -42.54
N GLY A 7 -17.26 -20.26 -42.88
CA GLY A 7 -18.21 -19.61 -41.99
C GLY A 7 -18.36 -20.33 -40.64
N GLU A 8 -18.32 -21.65 -40.63
CA GLU A 8 -18.39 -22.47 -39.41
C GLU A 8 -17.12 -22.34 -38.55
N SER A 9 -15.93 -22.38 -39.17
CA SER A 9 -14.66 -22.21 -38.45
C SER A 9 -14.51 -20.83 -37.79
N VAL A 10 -15.02 -19.76 -38.44
CA VAL A 10 -15.03 -18.40 -37.87
C VAL A 10 -15.92 -18.33 -36.62
N LYS A 11 -17.08 -19.02 -36.62
CA LYS A 11 -17.95 -19.10 -35.43
C LYS A 11 -17.22 -19.76 -34.27
N PHE A 12 -16.49 -20.85 -34.53
CA PHE A 12 -15.70 -21.53 -33.50
C PHE A 12 -14.54 -20.67 -32.98
N MET A 13 -13.89 -19.87 -33.84
CA MET A 13 -12.86 -18.91 -33.42
C MET A 13 -13.43 -17.87 -32.45
N ILE A 14 -14.56 -17.25 -32.80
CA ILE A 14 -15.21 -16.24 -31.94
C ILE A 14 -15.70 -16.88 -30.63
N LEU A 15 -16.27 -18.08 -30.71
CA LEU A 15 -16.71 -18.84 -29.54
C LEU A 15 -15.54 -19.12 -28.58
N GLY A 16 -14.43 -19.65 -29.10
CA GLY A 16 -13.23 -19.94 -28.31
C GLY A 16 -12.66 -18.68 -27.66
N MET A 17 -12.57 -17.58 -28.42
CA MET A 17 -12.09 -16.30 -27.91
C MET A 17 -12.98 -15.76 -26.79
N THR A 18 -14.30 -15.84 -26.97
CA THR A 18 -15.27 -15.38 -25.97
C THR A 18 -15.18 -16.19 -24.68
N ILE A 19 -15.06 -17.52 -24.78
CA ILE A 19 -14.93 -18.40 -23.61
C ILE A 19 -13.67 -18.06 -22.82
N VAL A 20 -12.53 -17.89 -23.50
CA VAL A 20 -11.27 -17.50 -22.84
C VAL A 20 -11.42 -16.13 -22.18
N PHE A 21 -12.04 -15.16 -22.85
CA PHE A 21 -12.26 -13.83 -22.28
C PHE A 21 -13.13 -13.86 -21.02
N VAL A 22 -14.24 -14.61 -21.04
CA VAL A 22 -15.12 -14.81 -19.88
C VAL A 22 -14.35 -15.49 -18.74
N PHE A 23 -13.54 -16.50 -19.05
CA PHE A 23 -12.73 -17.20 -18.06
C PHE A 23 -11.71 -16.26 -17.38
N LEU A 24 -11.00 -15.44 -18.15
CA LEU A 24 -10.08 -14.44 -17.61
C LEU A 24 -10.81 -13.38 -16.77
N MET A 25 -11.97 -12.91 -17.23
CA MET A 25 -12.80 -11.98 -16.45
C MET A 25 -13.19 -12.61 -15.10
N LEU A 26 -13.58 -13.89 -15.08
CA LEU A 26 -13.91 -14.60 -13.87
C LEU A 26 -12.70 -14.71 -12.93
N LEU A 27 -11.51 -15.04 -13.44
CA LEU A 27 -10.28 -15.07 -12.64
C LEU A 27 -9.99 -13.71 -12.00
N VAL A 28 -10.09 -12.62 -12.76
CA VAL A 28 -9.92 -11.26 -12.23
C VAL A 28 -10.92 -10.99 -11.11
N GLN A 29 -12.17 -11.39 -11.26
CA GLN A 29 -13.20 -11.21 -10.23
C GLN A 29 -12.89 -12.01 -8.96
N ILE A 30 -12.39 -13.25 -9.07
CA ILE A 30 -11.95 -14.05 -7.92
C ILE A 30 -10.79 -13.36 -7.19
N VAL A 31 -9.77 -12.91 -7.92
CA VAL A 31 -8.62 -12.23 -7.31
C VAL A 31 -9.06 -10.95 -6.60
N LYS A 32 -10.00 -10.18 -7.19
CA LYS A 32 -10.58 -9.00 -6.53
C LYS A 32 -11.36 -9.36 -5.28
N LEU A 33 -12.13 -10.45 -5.31
CA LEU A 33 -12.85 -10.95 -4.13
C LEU A 33 -11.89 -11.35 -3.02
N GLN A 34 -10.82 -12.07 -3.36
CA GLN A 34 -9.75 -12.42 -2.41
C GLN A 34 -9.12 -11.14 -1.82
N ALA A 35 -8.75 -10.17 -2.66
CA ALA A 35 -8.20 -8.90 -2.20
C ALA A 35 -9.16 -8.15 -1.27
N TYR A 36 -10.46 -8.17 -1.55
CA TYR A 36 -11.48 -7.56 -0.69
C TYR A 36 -11.58 -8.26 0.68
N ILE A 37 -11.59 -9.60 0.69
CA ILE A 37 -11.60 -10.39 1.92
C ILE A 37 -10.33 -10.10 2.73
N ILE A 38 -9.16 -10.11 2.09
CA ILE A 38 -7.88 -9.82 2.76
C ILE A 38 -7.90 -8.43 3.39
N ASN A 39 -8.29 -7.39 2.64
CA ASN A 39 -8.37 -6.02 3.19
C ASN A 39 -9.37 -5.90 4.35
N LYS A 40 -10.46 -6.70 4.34
CA LYS A 40 -11.48 -6.67 5.39
C LYS A 40 -11.03 -7.35 6.68
N TYR A 41 -10.37 -8.51 6.59
CA TYR A 41 -9.99 -9.32 7.75
C TYR A 41 -8.54 -9.10 8.21
N PHE A 42 -7.66 -8.70 7.29
CA PHE A 42 -6.26 -8.36 7.52
C PHE A 42 -5.98 -6.98 6.92
N PRO A 43 -6.59 -5.90 7.46
CA PRO A 43 -6.29 -4.55 7.01
C PRO A 43 -4.79 -4.31 7.17
N GLU A 44 -4.09 -4.04 6.07
CA GLU A 44 -2.72 -3.57 6.14
C GLU A 44 -2.74 -2.28 6.97
N LYS A 45 -2.06 -2.34 8.12
CA LYS A 45 -1.87 -1.17 8.97
C LYS A 45 -1.08 -0.19 8.11
N ALA A 46 -1.73 0.90 7.70
CA ALA A 46 -1.06 1.97 6.96
C ALA A 46 0.25 2.28 7.70
N PRO A 47 1.38 2.49 6.98
CA PRO A 47 2.59 2.96 7.62
C PRO A 47 2.18 4.19 8.45
N GLU A 48 2.36 4.11 9.77
CA GLU A 48 2.12 5.27 10.62
C GLU A 48 2.96 6.39 10.02
N ALA A 49 2.29 7.43 9.50
CA ALA A 49 2.97 8.63 9.05
C ALA A 49 3.94 9.00 10.18
N PRO A 50 5.23 9.29 9.88
CA PRO A 50 6.17 9.67 10.92
C PRO A 50 5.52 10.74 11.77
N GLN A 51 5.15 10.39 13.01
CA GLN A 51 4.64 11.39 13.95
C GLN A 51 5.75 12.42 14.01
N ALA A 52 5.44 13.65 13.61
CA ALA A 52 6.36 14.76 13.77
C ALA A 52 6.73 14.74 15.25
N THR A 53 7.97 14.34 15.53
CA THR A 53 8.52 14.38 16.87
C THR A 53 8.36 15.83 17.30
N PRO A 54 7.71 16.11 18.45
CA PRO A 54 7.67 17.48 18.92
C PRO A 54 9.13 17.94 18.98
N THR A 55 9.44 19.01 18.25
CA THR A 55 10.74 19.65 18.33
C THR A 55 10.94 20.01 19.79
N VAL A 56 11.71 19.18 20.49
CA VAL A 56 12.08 19.41 21.88
C VAL A 56 12.79 20.75 21.86
N ASP A 57 12.19 21.73 22.52
CA ASP A 57 12.76 23.06 22.60
C ASP A 57 14.05 22.97 23.42
N ASN A 58 15.15 22.78 22.70
CA ASN A 58 16.49 22.59 23.27
C ASN A 58 16.95 23.85 24.03
N VAL A 59 16.22 24.97 23.93
CA VAL A 59 16.50 26.20 24.66
C VAL A 59 16.50 25.97 26.17
N GLN A 60 15.54 25.21 26.73
CA GLN A 60 15.56 24.92 28.18
C GLN A 60 16.75 24.05 28.59
N HIS A 61 17.12 23.06 27.76
CA HIS A 61 18.26 22.19 28.07
C HIS A 61 19.59 22.95 28.00
N VAL A 62 19.77 23.78 26.96
CA VAL A 62 20.94 24.63 26.80
C VAL A 62 21.04 25.66 27.93
N ALA A 63 19.92 26.29 28.34
CA ALA A 63 19.91 27.20 29.47
C ALA A 63 20.28 26.51 30.80
N ALA A 64 19.79 25.29 31.04
CA ALA A 64 20.14 24.50 32.22
C ALA A 64 21.63 24.14 32.25
N ILE A 65 22.20 23.74 31.11
CA ILE A 65 23.63 23.43 31.00
C ILE A 65 24.49 24.68 31.26
N ILE A 66 24.13 25.82 30.67
CA ILE A 66 24.85 27.09 30.87
C ILE A 66 24.81 27.51 32.35
N ALA A 67 23.65 27.39 33.01
CA ALA A 67 23.51 27.70 34.43
C ALA A 67 24.38 26.79 35.30
N ALA A 68 24.40 25.48 35.02
CA ALA A 68 25.24 24.52 35.75
C ALA A 68 26.74 24.82 35.61
N VAL A 69 27.19 25.15 34.40
CA VAL A 69 28.60 25.50 34.13
C VAL A 69 28.98 26.82 34.80
N ALA A 70 28.11 27.82 34.78
CA ALA A 70 28.34 29.10 35.45
C ALA A 70 28.49 28.93 36.97
N GLU A 71 27.65 28.11 37.59
CA GLU A 71 27.72 27.84 39.03
C GLU A 71 28.99 27.06 39.40
N PHE A 72 29.35 26.05 38.61
CA PHE A 72 30.60 25.29 38.82
C PHE A 72 31.83 26.19 38.74
N ARG A 73 31.87 27.13 37.78
CA ARG A 73 32.99 28.07 37.64
C ARG A 73 33.06 29.08 38.80
N LYS A 74 31.90 29.53 39.31
CA LYS A 74 31.83 30.40 40.49
C LYS A 74 32.31 29.70 41.76
N ASN A 75 32.00 28.42 41.92
CA ASN A 75 32.36 27.62 43.09
C ASN A 75 33.81 27.06 43.04
N LYS A 76 34.48 27.15 41.88
CA LYS A 76 35.88 26.70 41.68
C LYS A 76 36.89 27.86 41.69
N SER A 77 36.43 29.09 41.90
CA SER A 77 37.26 30.29 42.06
C SER A 77 37.23 30.79 43.49
#